data_AF-A0A524CHZ0-F1
#
_entry.id   AF-A0A524CHZ0-F1
#
_cell.length_a   1.000
_cell.length_b   1.000
_cell.length_c   1.000
_cell.angle_alpha   90.00
_cell.angle_beta   90.00
_cell.angle_gamma   90.00
#
_symmetry.space_group_name_H-M   'P 1'
#
loop_
_entity.id
_entity.type
_entity.pdbx_description
1 polymer ?
#
loop_
_entity_poly.entity_id
_entity_poly.type
_entity_poly.pdbx_seq_one_letter_code
_entity_poly.pdbx_strand_id
1 'polypeptide(L)' 'MNKLRITRTSPNYKELVELYKKEKNAKQKVRYLALVLMHEKRNCGVVAKTIKMSTRSVQFG' A
#
# COMPACT_ATOMS: atom_id res chain seq x y z
N MET A 1 22.81 -3.02 18.16
CA MET A 1 21.44 -2.76 17.68
C MET A 1 21.13 -3.71 16.54
N ASN A 2 20.32 -4.74 16.79
CA ASN A 2 19.92 -5.70 15.75
C ASN A 2 18.99 -4.97 14.77
N LYS A 3 19.54 -4.60 13.61
CA LYS A 3 18.74 -4.03 12.51
C LYS A 3 17.79 -5.12 12.03
N LEU A 4 16.49 -4.95 12.30
CA LEU A 4 15.42 -5.75 11.70
C LEU A 4 15.49 -5.55 10.18
N ARG A 5 16.21 -6.43 9.48
CA ARG A 5 16.16 -6.56 8.03
C ARG A 5 14.83 -7.21 7.68
N ILE A 6 13.82 -6.39 7.41
CA ILE A 6 12.62 -6.86 6.74
C ILE A 6 13.03 -7.08 5.28
N THR A 7 13.33 -8.33 4.92
CA THR A 7 13.43 -8.76 3.52
C THR A 7 12.10 -8.44 2.86
N ARG A 8 12.10 -7.42 2.02
CA ARG A 8 10.97 -6.82 1.33
C ARG A 8 10.52 -7.74 0.19
N THR A 9 10.07 -8.96 0.50
CA THR A 9 9.07 -9.61 -0.35
C THR A 9 7.82 -8.79 -0.18
N SER A 10 7.57 -7.87 -1.13
CA SER A 10 6.31 -7.13 -1.21
C SER A 10 5.17 -8.12 -0.96
N PRO A 11 4.28 -7.88 0.01
CA PRO A 11 3.21 -8.82 0.31
C PRO A 11 2.44 -9.13 -0.97
N ASN A 12 2.13 -10.42 -1.15
CA ASN A 12 1.45 -10.88 -2.35
C ASN A 12 0.09 -10.16 -2.45
N TYR A 13 -0.37 -9.87 -3.67
CA TYR A 13 -1.63 -9.13 -3.89
C TYR A 13 -2.79 -9.71 -3.06
N LYS A 14 -2.90 -11.04 -2.97
CA LYS A 14 -3.91 -11.73 -2.16
C LYS A 14 -3.83 -11.38 -0.67
N GLU A 15 -2.62 -11.34 -0.10
CA GLU A 15 -2.40 -10.99 1.30
C GLU A 15 -2.76 -9.53 1.57
N LEU A 16 -2.41 -8.62 0.66
CA LEU A 16 -2.77 -7.20 0.77
C LEU A 16 -4.29 -6.98 0.76
N VAL A 17 -5.01 -7.73 -0.09
CA VAL A 17 -6.48 -7.67 -0.15
C VAL A 17 -7.09 -8.18 1.15
N GLU A 18 -6.56 -9.27 1.73
CA GLU A 18 -7.03 -9.76 3.02
C GLU A 18 -6.78 -8.76 4.16
N LEU A 19 -5.58 -8.18 4.20
CA LEU A 19 -5.22 -7.16 5.19
C LEU A 19 -6.15 -5.95 5.09
N TYR A 20 -6.42 -5.47 3.87
CA TYR A 20 -7.38 -4.38 3.65
C TYR A 20 -8.79 -4.70 4.18
N LYS A 21 -9.26 -5.93 3.97
CA LYS A 21 -10.60 -6.36 4.42
C LYS A 21 -10.69 -6.46 5.94
N LYS A 22 -9.64 -6.97 6.59
CA LYS A 22 -9.57 -7.19 8.05
C LYS A 22 -9.24 -5.92 8.84
N GLU A 23 -8.61 -4.92 8.20
CA GLU A 23 -8.16 -3.71 8.86
C GLU A 23 -9.31 -2.79 9.30
N LYS A 24 -9.28 -2.38 10.57
CA LYS A 24 -10.25 -1.48 11.21
C LYS A 24 -9.74 -0.05 11.29
N ASN A 25 -8.43 0.15 11.33
CA ASN A 25 -7.82 1.47 11.37
C ASN A 25 -7.91 2.15 10.00
N ALA A 26 -8.64 3.26 9.91
CA ALA A 26 -8.85 3.99 8.67
C ALA A 26 -7.55 4.39 7.96
N LYS A 27 -6.52 4.85 8.71
CA LYS A 27 -5.23 5.25 8.12
C LYS A 27 -4.48 4.06 7.53
N GLN A 28 -4.46 2.94 8.25
CA GLN A 28 -3.79 1.72 7.83
C GLN A 28 -4.52 1.08 6.64
N LYS A 29 -5.85 1.13 6.65
CA LYS A 29 -6.71 0.65 5.56
C LYS A 29 -6.46 1.39 4.25
N VAL A 30 -6.27 2.71 4.29
CA VAL A 30 -5.88 3.50 3.11
C VAL A 30 -4.50 3.10 2.59
N ARG A 31 -3.54 2.79 3.48
CA ARG A 31 -2.21 2.29 3.07
C ARG A 31 -2.31 0.94 2.37
N TYR A 32 -3.08 -0.01 2.90
CA TYR A 32 -3.27 -1.30 2.24
C TYR A 32 -3.97 -1.14 0.89
N LEU A 33 -4.99 -0.29 0.80
CA LEU A 33 -5.64 0.03 -0.47
C LEU A 33 -4.67 0.62 -1.49
N ALA A 34 -3.80 1.54 -1.08
CA ALA A 34 -2.77 2.12 -1.95
C ALA A 34 -1.82 1.04 -2.49
N LEU A 35 -1.40 0.09 -1.64
CA LEU A 35 -0.52 -1.02 -2.05
C LEU A 35 -1.24 -1.98 -3.03
N VAL A 36 -2.51 -2.30 -2.79
CA VAL A 36 -3.34 -3.11 -3.70
C VAL A 36 -3.45 -2.42 -5.08
N LEU A 37 -3.81 -1.14 -5.08
CA LEU A 37 -3.96 -0.36 -6.32
C LEU A 37 -2.63 -0.15 -7.05
N MET A 38 -1.51 -0.09 -6.33
CA MET A 38 -0.18 0.00 -6.97
C MET A 38 0.18 -1.29 -7.70
N HIS A 39 -0.20 -2.46 -7.18
CA HIS A 39 -0.05 -3.74 -7.90
C HIS A 39 -0.89 -3.78 -9.18
N GLU A 40 -2.12 -3.26 -9.14
CA GLU A 40 -3.04 -3.27 -10.30
C GLU A 40 -2.70 -2.23 -11.36
N LYS A 41 -2.45 -0.99 -10.94
CA LYS A 41 -2.31 0.16 -11.87
C LYS A 41 -0.87 0.46 -12.24
N ARG A 42 0.10 0.06 -11.40
CA ARG A 42 1.53 0.39 -11.52
C ARG A 42 1.81 1.87 -11.81
N ASN A 43 0.94 2.77 -11.34
CA ASN A 43 1.02 4.21 -11.61
C ASN A 43 0.63 5.00 -10.36
N CYS A 44 1.63 5.62 -9.73
CA CYS A 44 1.46 6.38 -8.48
C CYS A 44 0.44 7.52 -8.60
N GLY A 45 0.38 8.20 -9.77
CA GLY A 45 -0.53 9.31 -10.01
C GLY A 45 -2.00 8.87 -10.02
N VAL A 46 -2.29 7.75 -10.67
CA VAL A 46 -3.62 7.16 -10.72
C VAL A 46 -4.04 6.66 -9.33
N VAL A 47 -3.13 5.99 -8.61
CA VAL A 47 -3.41 5.49 -7.26
C VAL A 47 -3.68 6.64 -6.29
N ALA A 48 -2.85 7.68 -6.29
CA ALA A 48 -3.03 8.86 -5.45
C ALA A 48 -4.37 9.55 -5.68
N LYS A 49 -4.78 9.72 -6.96
CA LYS A 49 -6.13 10.22 -7.32
C LYS A 49 -7.24 9.32 -6.77
N THR A 50 -7.09 8.00 -6.90
CA THR A 50 -8.09 7.02 -6.47
C THR A 50 -8.31 7.06 -4.96
N ILE A 51 -7.25 7.19 -4.17
CA ILE A 51 -7.33 7.26 -2.70
C ILE A 51 -7.49 8.70 -2.17
N LYS A 52 -7.70 9.68 -3.06
CA LYS A 52 -7.81 11.12 -2.75
C LYS A 52 -6.64 11.65 -1.88
N MET A 53 -5.43 11.16 -2.13
CA MET A 53 -4.22 11.64 -1.48
C MET A 53 -3.32 12.39 -2.46
N SER A 54 -2.41 13.20 -1.91
CA SER A 54 -1.38 13.84 -2.71
C SER A 54 -0.50 12.79 -3.38
N THR A 55 -0.09 13.04 -4.62
CA THR A 55 0.91 12.22 -5.33
C THR A 55 2.23 12.15 -4.56
N ARG A 56 2.54 13.16 -3.74
CA ARG A 56 3.71 13.16 -2.84
C ARG A 56 3.59 12.14 -1.70
N SER A 57 2.37 11.73 -1.36
CA SER A 57 2.10 10.74 -0.31
C SER A 57 2.15 9.29 -0.83
N VAL A 58 2.22 9.10 -2.15
CA VAL A 58 2.35 7.79 -2.80
C VAL A 58 3.66 7.79 -3.59
N GLN A 59 4.74 7.39 -2.94
CA GLN A 59 6.06 7.26 -3.56
C GLN A 59 6.43 5.79 -3.74
N PHE A 60 6.86 5.45 -4.95
CA PHE A 60 7.56 4.20 -5.23
C PHE A 60 9.05 4.47 -5.02
N GLY A 61 9.69 3.69 -4.16
CA GLY A 61 11.11 3.79 -3.85
C GLY A 61 11.74 2.41 -3.84
#